data_AF-A0AAU1XG27-F1
#
_entry.id   AF-A0AAU1XG27-F1
#
_cell.length_a   1.000
_cell.length_b   1.000
_cell.length_c   1.000
_cell.angle_alpha   90.00
_cell.angle_beta   90.00
_cell.angle_gamma   90.00
#
_symmetry.space_group_name_H-M   'P 1'
#
loop_
_entity.id
_entity.type
_entity.pdbx_description
1 polymer ?
#
loop_
_entity_poly.entity_id
_entity_poly.type
_entity_poly.pdbx_seq_one_letter_code
_entity_poly.pdbx_strand_id
1 'polypeptide(L)'
;MENDSGWAWECDPGRLWVLGDMPAEHQELVAAVMDGLVDLASMAIDPKDGSLYEDPHPMRLRTYEDEHLMIWYQTIPHRSRVYLKRVNL
;
A
#
# COMPACT_ATOMS: atom_id res chain seq x y z
N MET A 1 5.69 5.75 -7.97
CA MET A 1 5.05 6.14 -9.25
C MET A 1 3.67 6.72 -8.92
N GLU A 2 3.18 7.73 -9.63
CA GLU A 2 1.86 8.33 -9.38
C GLU A 2 0.86 7.82 -10.44
N ASN A 3 -0.37 7.50 -10.03
CA ASN A 3 -1.44 7.10 -10.93
C ASN A 3 -2.20 8.31 -11.49
N ASP A 4 -3.12 8.08 -12.43
CA ASP A 4 -3.87 9.14 -13.13
C ASP A 4 -4.72 10.03 -12.20
N SER A 5 -5.03 9.53 -11.00
CA SER A 5 -5.79 10.26 -9.97
C SER A 5 -4.90 11.04 -9.01
N GLY A 6 -3.58 11.09 -9.25
CA GLY A 6 -2.61 11.77 -8.40
C GLY A 6 -2.21 10.99 -7.14
N TRP A 7 -2.59 9.71 -7.05
CA TRP A 7 -2.26 8.85 -5.93
C TRP A 7 -0.95 8.11 -6.14
N ALA A 8 -0.17 7.94 -5.07
CA ALA A 8 1.09 7.20 -5.11
C ALA A 8 1.37 6.52 -3.78
N TRP A 9 2.22 5.51 -3.77
CA TRP A 9 2.85 5.09 -2.54
C TRP A 9 3.97 6.08 -2.17
N GLU A 10 4.13 6.37 -0.88
CA GLU A 10 5.06 7.40 -0.40
C GLU A 10 6.53 6.98 -0.52
N CYS A 11 6.82 5.71 -0.21
CA CYS A 11 8.17 5.18 -0.13
C CYS A 11 8.41 4.12 -1.19
N ASP A 12 9.49 4.28 -1.95
CA ASP A 12 9.93 3.38 -3.03
C ASP A 12 10.32 1.99 -2.57
N PRO A 13 9.54 0.94 -2.90
CA PRO A 13 9.87 -0.44 -2.57
C PRO A 13 11.25 -0.84 -3.11
N GLY A 14 11.70 -0.25 -4.22
CA GLY A 14 13.03 -0.52 -4.78
C GLY A 14 14.19 0.09 -3.99
N ARG A 15 13.93 0.87 -2.94
CA ARG A 15 14.98 1.45 -2.09
C ARG A 15 15.33 0.51 -0.95
N LEU A 16 16.65 0.30 -0.76
CA LEU A 16 17.20 -0.56 0.29
C LEU A 16 16.70 -0.23 1.70
N TRP A 17 16.46 1.04 2.04
CA TRP A 17 15.97 1.40 3.37
C TRP A 17 14.46 1.14 3.58
N VAL A 18 13.73 0.81 2.50
CA VAL A 18 12.29 0.49 2.54
C VAL A 18 12.08 -1.01 2.69
N LEU A 19 12.70 -1.83 1.82
CA LEU A 19 12.53 -3.29 1.84
C LEU A 19 13.76 -4.06 2.35
N GLY A 20 14.86 -3.40 2.68
CA GLY A 20 16.10 -4.07 3.09
C GLY A 20 16.72 -4.87 1.94
N ASP A 21 17.43 -5.94 2.29
CA ASP A 21 18.06 -6.88 1.36
C ASP A 21 17.06 -7.88 0.74
N MET A 22 15.80 -7.49 0.59
CA MET A 22 14.75 -8.34 0.03
C MET A 22 15.12 -8.78 -1.40
N PRO A 23 14.96 -10.07 -1.77
CA PRO A 23 15.22 -10.53 -3.13
C PRO A 23 14.41 -9.75 -4.18
N ALA A 24 14.98 -9.54 -5.37
CA ALA A 24 14.34 -8.75 -6.43
C ALA A 24 12.92 -9.24 -6.79
N GLU A 25 12.73 -10.56 -6.86
CA GLU A 25 11.41 -11.18 -7.10
C GLU A 25 10.36 -10.77 -6.06
N HIS A 26 10.75 -10.66 -4.79
CA HIS A 26 9.85 -10.23 -3.72
C HIS A 26 9.64 -8.71 -3.73
N GLN A 27 10.65 -7.93 -4.13
CA GLN A 27 10.49 -6.48 -4.31
C GLN A 27 9.48 -6.17 -5.43
N GLU A 28 9.55 -6.90 -6.55
CA GLU A 28 8.61 -6.78 -7.66
C GLU A 28 7.18 -7.15 -7.22
N LEU A 29 7.03 -8.24 -6.46
CA LEU A 29 5.75 -8.64 -5.89
C LEU A 29 5.16 -7.55 -4.97
N VAL A 30 5.96 -7.02 -4.04
CA VAL A 30 5.54 -5.94 -3.14
C VAL A 30 5.16 -4.68 -3.93
N ALA A 31 5.94 -4.31 -4.95
CA ALA A 31 5.64 -3.16 -5.80
C ALA A 31 4.29 -3.31 -6.52
N ALA A 32 4.04 -4.48 -7.11
CA ALA A 32 2.78 -4.77 -7.79
C ALA A 32 1.57 -4.68 -6.85
N VAL A 33 1.69 -5.20 -5.62
CA VAL A 33 0.64 -5.08 -4.61
C VAL A 33 0.44 -3.62 -4.18
N MET A 34 1.53 -2.87 -3.98
CA MET A 34 1.45 -1.46 -3.60
C MET A 34 0.80 -0.59 -4.69
N ASP A 35 1.04 -0.89 -5.96
CA ASP A 35 0.36 -0.22 -7.07
C ASP A 35 -1.15 -0.50 -7.05
N GLY A 36 -1.55 -1.75 -6.82
CA GLY A 36 -2.97 -2.10 -6.64
C GLY A 36 -3.62 -1.40 -5.45
N LEU A 37 -2.91 -1.28 -4.32
CA LEU A 37 -3.39 -0.54 -3.14
C LEU A 37 -3.56 0.96 -3.42
N VAL A 38 -2.70 1.54 -4.24
CA VAL A 38 -2.80 2.94 -4.69
C VAL A 38 -4.07 3.14 -5.52
N ASP A 39 -4.37 2.23 -6.44
CA ASP A 39 -5.57 2.30 -7.26
C ASP A 39 -6.84 2.16 -6.41
N LEU A 40 -6.89 1.19 -5.49
CA LEU A 40 -8.01 1.01 -4.56
C LEU A 40 -8.20 2.26 -3.68
N ALA A 41 -7.12 2.80 -3.13
CA ALA A 41 -7.15 4.02 -2.33
C ALA A 41 -7.71 5.22 -3.12
N SER A 42 -7.37 5.33 -4.40
CA SER A 42 -7.88 6.40 -5.28
C SER A 42 -9.40 6.32 -5.50
N MET A 43 -9.97 5.11 -5.40
CA MET A 43 -11.41 4.87 -5.44
C MET A 43 -12.06 4.94 -4.05
N ALA A 44 -11.30 5.27 -3.01
CA ALA A 44 -11.70 5.20 -1.61
C ALA A 44 -12.19 3.79 -1.22
N ILE A 45 -11.46 2.75 -1.63
CA ILE A 45 -11.74 1.35 -1.32
C ILE A 45 -10.57 0.74 -0.52
N ASP A 46 -10.92 -0.02 0.51
CA ASP A 46 -10.08 -0.95 1.24
C ASP A 46 -10.37 -2.38 0.75
N PRO A 47 -9.35 -3.18 0.39
CA PRO A 47 -9.57 -4.53 -0.10
C PRO A 47 -10.23 -5.48 0.92
N LYS A 48 -10.11 -5.20 2.23
CA LYS A 48 -10.69 -6.02 3.30
C LYS A 48 -12.02 -5.47 3.80
N ASP A 49 -12.09 -4.16 4.01
CA ASP A 49 -13.21 -3.51 4.70
C ASP A 49 -14.18 -2.79 3.75
N GLY A 50 -13.89 -2.71 2.45
CA GLY A 50 -14.75 -2.10 1.45
C GLY A 50 -14.62 -0.56 1.42
N SER A 51 -15.70 0.18 1.61
CA SER A 51 -15.68 1.65 1.44
C SER A 51 -14.86 2.36 2.54
N LEU A 52 -13.88 3.17 2.15
CA LEU A 52 -13.13 4.03 3.07
C LEU A 52 -13.92 5.25 3.54
N TYR A 53 -14.99 5.65 2.85
CA TYR A 53 -15.83 6.78 3.27
C TYR A 53 -16.57 6.51 4.58
N GLU A 54 -16.87 5.24 4.84
CA GLU A 54 -17.59 4.80 6.03
C GLU A 54 -16.64 4.49 7.19
N ASP A 55 -15.32 4.60 6.98
CA ASP A 55 -14.34 4.25 8.00
C ASP A 55 -14.25 5.36 9.07
N PRO A 56 -14.61 5.07 10.34
CA PRO A 56 -14.51 6.05 11.42
C PRO A 56 -13.06 6.43 11.75
N HIS A 57 -12.09 5.66 11.26
CA HIS A 57 -10.66 5.77 11.55
C HIS A 57 -9.83 5.74 10.25
N PRO A 58 -9.91 6.79 9.41
CA PRO A 58 -9.32 6.77 8.06
C PRO A 58 -7.79 6.55 8.07
N MET A 59 -7.11 6.95 9.15
CA MET A 59 -5.66 6.82 9.32
C MET A 59 -5.23 5.55 10.07
N ARG A 60 -6.13 4.59 10.35
CA ARG A 60 -5.73 3.36 11.04
C ARG A 60 -4.75 2.55 10.21
N LEU A 61 -3.95 1.75 10.91
CA LEU A 61 -3.10 0.75 10.29
C LEU A 61 -3.97 -0.37 9.71
N ARG A 62 -3.73 -0.71 8.46
CA ARG A 62 -4.45 -1.72 7.68
C ARG A 62 -3.51 -2.83 7.29
N THR A 63 -4.09 -3.99 6.99
CA THR A 63 -3.34 -5.13 6.47
C THR A 63 -3.91 -5.57 5.14
N TYR A 64 -3.01 -5.88 4.22
CA TYR A 64 -3.28 -6.70 3.05
C TYR A 64 -2.54 -8.01 3.27
N GLU A 65 -3.18 -9.14 2.99
CA GLU A 65 -2.57 -10.46 3.14
C GLU A 65 -3.06 -11.39 2.02
N ASP A 66 -2.14 -12.17 1.48
CA ASP A 66 -2.41 -13.28 0.57
C ASP A 66 -1.53 -14.49 0.94
N GLU A 67 -1.44 -15.49 0.05
CA GLU A 67 -0.63 -16.70 0.28
C GLU A 67 0.89 -16.46 0.28
N HIS A 68 1.34 -15.29 -0.19
CA HIS A 68 2.75 -14.99 -0.45
C HIS A 68 3.31 -13.85 0.40
N LEU A 69 2.47 -12.96 0.93
CA LEU A 69 2.90 -11.86 1.78
C LEU A 69 1.79 -11.28 2.66
N MET A 70 2.21 -10.56 3.69
CA MET A 70 1.38 -9.66 4.49
C MET A 70 2.01 -8.26 4.54
N ILE A 71 1.27 -7.26 4.04
CA ILE A 71 1.64 -5.84 4.06
C ILE A 71 0.83 -5.11 5.12
N TRP A 72 1.52 -4.31 5.92
CA TRP A 72 0.93 -3.35 6.83
C TRP A 72 1.05 -1.98 6.20
N TYR A 73 -0.06 -1.28 6.02
CA TYR A 73 -0.10 -0.02 5.29
C TYR A 73 -1.10 0.98 5.90
N GLN A 74 -1.00 2.24 5.49
CA GLN A 74 -1.96 3.29 5.82
C GLN A 74 -2.30 4.10 4.57
N THR A 75 -3.57 4.45 4.42
CA THR A 75 -4.02 5.37 3.38
C THR A 75 -4.11 6.77 3.97
N ILE A 76 -3.56 7.77 3.27
CA ILE A 76 -3.51 9.18 3.70
C ILE A 76 -4.22 10.02 2.63
N PRO A 77 -5.56 10.17 2.70
CA PRO A 77 -6.35 10.75 1.61
C PRO A 77 -6.01 12.20 1.28
N HIS A 78 -5.76 13.03 2.29
CA HIS A 78 -5.42 14.44 2.09
C HIS A 78 -4.07 14.66 1.40
N ARG A 79 -3.24 13.63 1.29
CA ARG A 79 -1.99 13.66 0.51
C ARG A 79 -2.08 12.87 -0.79
N SER A 80 -3.18 12.13 -1.00
CA SER A 80 -3.29 11.11 -2.04
C SER A 80 -2.15 10.09 -1.96
N ARG A 81 -1.90 9.52 -0.78
CA ARG A 81 -0.77 8.61 -0.58
C ARG A 81 -1.11 7.31 0.14
N VAL A 82 -0.39 6.24 -0.20
CA VAL A 82 -0.35 4.97 0.54
C VAL A 82 1.02 4.80 1.20
N TYR A 83 1.02 4.53 2.50
CA TYR A 83 2.23 4.45 3.31
C TYR A 83 2.47 2.98 3.67
N LEU A 84 3.54 2.40 3.13
CA LEU A 84 4.03 1.08 3.54
C LEU A 84 4.67 1.19 4.93
N LYS A 85 4.27 0.31 5.86
CA LYS A 85 4.84 0.26 7.22
C LYS A 85 5.67 -0.99 7.45
N ARG A 86 5.25 -2.13 6.92
CA ARG A 86 5.95 -3.40 7.07
C ARG A 86 5.52 -4.38 5.98
N VAL A 87 6.47 -5.21 5.55
CA VAL A 87 6.22 -6.40 4.73
C VAL A 87 6.62 -7.62 5.57
N ASN A 88 5.82 -8.68 5.53
CA ASN A 88 6.21 -10.01 5.96
C ASN A 88 5.99 -10.96 4.79
N LEU A 89 6.96 -11.82 4.54
CA LEU A 89 6.94 -12.87 3.51
C LEU A 89 6.78 -14.24 4.21
#